data_AF-A0A920NE71-F1
#
_entry.id   AF-A0A920NE71-F1
#
_cell.length_a   1.000
_cell.length_b   1.000
_cell.length_c   1.000
_cell.angle_alpha   90.00
_cell.angle_beta   90.00
_cell.angle_gamma   90.00
#
_symmetry.space_group_name_H-M   'P 1'
#
loop_
_entity.id
_entity.type
_entity.pdbx_description
1 polymer ?
#
loop_
_entity_poly.entity_id
_entity_poly.type
_entity_poly.pdbx_seq_one_letter_code
_entity_poly.pdbx_strand_id
1 'polypeptide(L)' 'MSKILEIKGLSAGYGSLRVIHDLDLIIETGERVGIVGLNGQGKNPLFFTR' A
#
# COMPACT_ATOMS: atom_id res chain seq x y z
N MET A 1 13.54 7.10 -16.34
CA MET A 1 12.42 6.89 -15.40
C MET A 1 12.99 6.91 -13.99
N SER A 2 12.48 7.77 -13.11
CA SER A 2 12.94 7.90 -11.72
C SER A 2 11.87 7.33 -10.79
N LYS A 3 12.25 6.47 -9.85
CA LYS A 3 11.33 5.97 -8.82
C LYS A 3 11.02 7.09 -7.82
N ILE A 4 9.75 7.20 -7.43
CA ILE A 4 9.30 8.17 -6.42
C ILE A 4 8.86 7.49 -5.12
N LEU A 5 8.45 6.22 -5.19
CA LEU A 5 8.08 5.41 -4.04
C LEU A 5 8.49 3.97 -4.29
N GLU A 6 9.14 3.35 -3.30
CA GLU A 6 9.45 1.92 -3.29
C GLU A 6 9.12 1.38 -1.89
N ILE A 7 8.19 0.44 -1.85
CA ILE A 7 7.73 -0.28 -0.66
C ILE A 7 8.08 -1.75 -0.88
N LYS A 8 8.65 -2.38 0.15
CA LYS A 8 8.95 -3.81 0.16
C LYS A 8 8.41 -4.50 1.41
N GLY A 9 7.74 -5.63 1.21
CA GLY A 9 7.24 -6.50 2.26
C GLY A 9 6.26 -5.84 3.23
N LEU A 10 5.47 -4.86 2.75
CA LEU A 10 4.53 -4.14 3.62
C LEU A 10 3.44 -5.09 4.09
N SER A 11 3.39 -5.28 5.41
CA SER A 11 2.28 -5.95 6.08
C SER A 11 1.65 -4.98 7.06
N ALA A 12 0.37 -4.69 6.89
CA ALA A 12 -0.34 -3.69 7.67
C ALA A 12 -1.78 -4.11 7.95
N GLY A 13 -2.39 -3.51 8.96
CA GLY A 13 -3.73 -3.87 9.40
C GLY A 13 -4.20 -3.04 10.58
N TYR A 14 -5.30 -3.46 11.20
CA TYR A 14 -5.94 -2.76 12.31
C TYR A 14 -6.04 -3.66 13.54
N GLY A 15 -5.42 -3.23 14.64
CA GLY A 15 -5.38 -4.01 15.87
C GLY A 15 -4.76 -5.40 15.62
N SER A 16 -5.52 -6.45 15.92
CA SER A 16 -5.11 -7.84 15.65
C SER A 16 -5.38 -8.32 14.22
N LEU A 17 -6.14 -7.57 13.42
CA LEU A 17 -6.48 -7.96 12.05
C LEU A 17 -5.40 -7.48 11.08
N ARG A 18 -4.74 -8.42 10.41
CA ARG A 18 -3.89 -8.11 9.25
C ARG A 18 -4.73 -8.03 7.98
N VAL A 19 -4.49 -6.99 7.17
CA VAL A 19 -5.27 -6.72 5.95
C VAL A 19 -4.39 -6.60 4.71
N ILE A 20 -3.17 -6.10 4.86
CA ILE A 20 -2.12 -6.14 3.85
C ILE A 20 -1.10 -7.19 4.28
N HIS A 21 -0.72 -8.05 3.36
CA HIS A 21 0.23 -9.13 3.57
C HIS A 21 1.32 -9.04 2.51
N ASP A 22 2.55 -8.78 2.97
CA ASP A 22 3.78 -8.84 2.16
C ASP A 22 3.70 -8.11 0.80
N LEU A 23 3.24 -6.86 0.83
CA LEU A 23 3.07 -6.04 -0.37
C LEU A 23 4.38 -5.37 -0.80
N ASP A 24 4.80 -5.66 -2.03
CA ASP A 24 5.81 -4.90 -2.76
C ASP A 24 5.13 -3.92 -3.72
N LEU A 25 5.52 -2.64 -3.69
CA LEU A 25 4.99 -1.60 -4.57
C LEU A 25 6.10 -0.65 -5.03
N ILE A 26 6.18 -0.41 -6.33
CA ILE A 26 7.06 0.60 -6.91
C ILE A 26 6.18 1.58 -7.69
N ILE A 27 6.39 2.87 -7.46
CA ILE A 27 5.76 3.93 -8.25
C ILE A 27 6.86 4.77 -8.89
N GLU A 28 6.75 4.96 -10.20
CA GLU A 28 7.66 5.77 -10.99
C GLU A 28 7.09 7.17 -11.26
N THR A 29 7.99 8.09 -11.62
CA THR A 29 7.63 9.47 -11.95
C THR A 29 6.69 9.49 -13.14
N GLY A 30 5.53 10.13 -12.96
CA GLY A 30 4.50 10.28 -14.01
C GLY A 30 3.42 9.20 -13.97
N GLU A 31 3.56 8.17 -13.13
CA GLU A 31 2.52 7.16 -12.94
C GLU A 31 1.39 7.68 -12.04
N ARG A 32 0.17 7.23 -12.32
CA ARG A 32 -1.00 7.43 -11.47
C ARG A 32 -1.48 6.08 -10.99
N VAL A 33 -1.45 5.86 -9.68
CA VAL A 33 -1.88 4.60 -9.05
C VAL A 33 -3.18 4.83 -8.29
N GLY A 34 -4.18 3.98 -8.52
CA GLY A 34 -5.45 3.98 -7.80
C GLY A 34 -5.61 2.68 -7.01
N ILE A 35 -6.02 2.77 -5.74
CA ILE A 35 -6.23 1.60 -4.87
C ILE A 35 -7.73 1.26 -4.82
N VAL A 36 -8.09 0.09 -5.34
CA VAL A 36 -9.48 -0.40 -5.43
C VAL A 36 -9.69 -1.58 -4.46
N GLY A 37 -10.92 -1.73 -3.95
CA GLY A 37 -11.25 -2.63 -2.83
C GLY A 37 -12.49 -2.16 -2.08
N LEU A 38 -13.16 -3.07 -1.37
CA LEU A 38 -14.28 -2.74 -0.51
C LEU A 38 -13.80 -1.99 0.75
N ASN A 39 -14.71 -1.27 1.41
CA ASN A 39 -14.40 -0.64 2.70
C ASN A 39 -13.92 -1.71 3.68
N GLY A 40 -12.78 -1.47 4.34
CA GLY A 40 -12.16 -2.43 5.27
C GLY A 40 -11.09 -3.34 4.67
N GLN A 41 -10.86 -3.34 3.35
CA GLN A 41 -9.91 -4.25 2.68
C GLN A 41 -8.49 -3.67 2.50
N GLY A 42 -8.00 -2.88 3.47
CA GLY A 42 -6.56 -2.57 3.50
C GLY A 42 -6.13 -1.32 2.74
N LYS A 43 -7.07 -0.55 2.17
CA LYS A 43 -6.76 0.75 1.55
C LYS A 43 -6.23 1.77 2.55
N ASN A 44 -6.99 1.99 3.61
CA ASN A 44 -6.65 2.97 4.63
C ASN A 44 -5.32 2.61 5.35
N PRO A 45 -5.03 1.34 5.73
CA PRO A 45 -3.71 0.94 6.22
C PRO A 45 -2.54 1.27 5.28
N LEU A 46 -2.75 1.19 3.96
CA LEU A 46 -1.73 1.54 2.96
C LEU A 46 -1.41 3.05 3.00
N PHE A 47 -2.41 3.90 3.22
CA PHE A 47 -2.21 5.36 3.33
C PHE A 47 -1.70 5.84 4.69
N PHE A 48 -1.97 5.10 5.77
CA PHE A 48 -1.55 5.47 7.13
C PHE A 48 -0.18 4.93 7.54
N THR A 49 0.44 4.10 6.70
CA THR A 49 1.84 3.66 6.89
C THR A 49 2.75 4.89 6.92
N ARG A 50 3.47 5.05 8.04
CA ARG A 50 4.40 6.17 8.31
C ARG A 50 5.82 5.85 7.85
#